data_AF-Q50JB3-F1
#
_entry.id   AF-Q50JB3-F1
#
_cell.length_a   1.000
_cell.length_b   1.000
_cell.length_c   1.000
_cell.angle_alpha   90.00
_cell.angle_beta   90.00
_cell.angle_gamma   90.00
#
_symmetry.space_group_name_H-M   'P 1'
#
loop_
_entity.id
_entity.type
_entity.pdbx_description
1 polymer ?
#
loop_
_entity_poly.entity_id
_entity_poly.type
_entity_poly.pdbx_seq_one_letter_code
_entity_poly.pdbx_strand_id
1 'polypeptide(L)'
;AAFYINYKGLKKLIKAAQEAAKNGEPVDLAEFFFALDRNLEDVDSFYNKKYAEAYRRLKVLQDRYGRTPEIVANLDDDEVEELMGALLELRSQFRKLQWFGEINRRGFVKITKKLDKKVPNTTSTQHNY
;
A
#
# COMPACT_ATOMS: atom_id res chain seq x y z
N ALA A 1 -4.54 -11.77 -2.80
CA ALA A 1 -4.95 -10.56 -3.55
C ALA A 1 -3.73 -10.02 -4.29
N ALA A 2 -3.87 -9.71 -5.58
CA ALA A 2 -2.75 -9.50 -6.50
C ALA A 2 -1.89 -8.25 -6.23
N PHE A 3 -2.40 -7.30 -5.42
CA PHE A 3 -1.74 -6.00 -5.19
C PHE A 3 -1.12 -5.85 -3.79
N TYR A 4 -1.17 -6.89 -2.95
CA TYR A 4 -0.43 -6.87 -1.69
C TYR A 4 1.00 -7.32 -1.96
N ILE A 5 1.94 -6.79 -1.18
CA ILE A 5 3.31 -7.27 -1.13
C ILE A 5 3.35 -8.79 -1.07
N ASN A 6 4.07 -9.40 -2.01
CA ASN A 6 4.33 -10.83 -2.09
C ASN A 6 5.36 -11.25 -1.02
N TYR A 7 4.96 -11.09 0.24
CA TYR A 7 5.80 -11.36 1.41
C TYR A 7 6.30 -12.81 1.42
N LYS A 8 5.49 -13.76 0.92
CA LYS A 8 5.89 -15.17 0.82
C LYS A 8 6.99 -15.37 -0.23
N GLY A 9 6.89 -14.71 -1.39
CA GLY A 9 7.91 -14.73 -2.44
C GLY A 9 9.22 -14.13 -1.96
N LEU A 10 9.18 -12.91 -1.43
CA LEU A 10 10.37 -12.23 -0.90
C LEU A 10 11.04 -13.02 0.24
N LYS A 11 10.26 -13.69 1.09
CA LYS A 11 10.79 -14.57 2.14
C LYS A 11 11.54 -15.78 1.57
N LYS A 12 11.18 -16.29 0.38
CA LYS A 12 11.92 -17.38 -0.28
C LYS A 12 13.28 -16.88 -0.77
N LEU A 13 13.33 -15.69 -1.38
CA LEU A 13 14.60 -15.08 -1.82
C LEU A 13 15.56 -14.87 -0.64
N ILE A 14 15.06 -14.39 0.50
CA ILE A 14 15.88 -14.28 1.73
C ILE A 14 16.40 -15.65 2.21
N LYS A 15 15.60 -16.72 2.09
CA LYS A 15 16.05 -18.05 2.49
C LYS A 15 17.16 -18.58 1.58
N ALA A 16 17.04 -18.39 0.27
CA ALA A 16 18.08 -18.76 -0.68
C ALA A 16 19.39 -18.01 -0.39
N ALA A 17 19.31 -16.68 -0.20
CA ALA A 17 20.47 -15.87 0.20
C ALA A 17 21.09 -16.32 1.53
N GLN A 18 20.24 -16.69 2.51
CA GLN A 18 20.69 -17.21 3.79
C GLN A 18 21.40 -18.58 3.65
N GLU A 19 20.92 -19.44 2.76
CA GLU A 19 21.53 -20.75 2.48
C GLU A 19 22.89 -20.60 1.79
N ALA A 20 22.99 -19.75 0.77
CA ALA A 20 24.25 -19.40 0.12
C ALA A 20 25.29 -18.88 1.13
N ALA A 21 24.88 -17.94 1.99
CA ALA A 21 25.75 -17.38 3.03
C ALA A 21 26.28 -18.46 4.01
N LYS A 22 25.45 -19.44 4.37
CA LYS A 22 25.86 -20.54 5.26
C LYS A 22 26.84 -21.51 4.59
N ASN A 23 26.73 -21.67 3.29
CA ASN A 23 27.60 -22.54 2.50
C ASN A 23 28.92 -21.85 2.09
N GLY A 24 29.11 -20.58 2.45
CA GLY A 24 30.27 -19.79 2.02
C GLY A 24 30.21 -19.37 0.55
N GLU A 25 29.05 -19.49 -0.07
CA GLU A 25 28.80 -19.06 -1.44
C GLU A 25 28.58 -17.54 -1.50
N PRO A 26 28.90 -16.89 -2.64
CA PRO A 26 28.61 -15.47 -2.82
C PRO A 26 27.09 -15.23 -2.74
N VAL A 27 26.70 -14.23 -1.96
CA VAL A 27 25.31 -13.82 -1.82
C VAL A 27 25.00 -12.74 -2.84
N ASP A 28 24.06 -13.02 -3.74
CA ASP A 28 23.47 -12.02 -4.63
C ASP A 28 22.06 -11.65 -4.16
N LEU A 29 21.83 -10.35 -3.96
CA LEU A 29 20.55 -9.78 -3.53
C LEU A 29 19.84 -9.02 -4.65
N ALA A 30 20.39 -8.97 -5.87
CA ALA A 30 19.80 -8.25 -7.00
C ALA A 30 18.37 -8.74 -7.27
N GLU A 31 18.13 -10.05 -7.28
CA GLU A 31 16.79 -10.61 -7.46
C GLU A 31 15.83 -10.20 -6.32
N PHE A 32 16.31 -10.15 -5.08
CA PHE A 32 15.51 -9.70 -3.95
C PHE A 32 15.09 -8.23 -4.09
N PHE A 33 16.04 -7.33 -4.39
CA PHE A 33 15.76 -5.90 -4.52
C PHE A 33 14.89 -5.61 -5.74
N PHE A 34 15.16 -6.26 -6.88
CA PHE A 34 14.30 -6.17 -8.05
C PHE A 34 12.86 -6.60 -7.73
N ALA A 35 12.69 -7.74 -7.05
CA ALA A 35 11.37 -8.18 -6.62
C ALA A 35 10.73 -7.21 -5.62
N LEU A 36 11.50 -6.63 -4.69
CA LEU A 36 11.02 -5.67 -3.71
C LEU A 36 10.50 -4.40 -4.37
N ASP A 37 11.26 -3.85 -5.32
CA ASP A 37 10.92 -2.64 -6.08
C ASP A 37 9.67 -2.85 -6.92
N ARG A 38 9.59 -3.99 -7.64
CA ARG A 38 8.36 -4.38 -8.37
C ARG A 38 7.13 -4.45 -7.48
N ASN A 39 7.28 -4.99 -6.26
CA ASN A 39 6.18 -5.02 -5.30
C ASN A 39 5.81 -3.62 -4.81
N LEU A 40 6.79 -2.73 -4.61
CA LEU A 40 6.56 -1.35 -4.21
C LEU A 40 5.78 -0.59 -5.30
N GLU A 41 6.20 -0.72 -6.56
CA GLU A 41 5.53 -0.13 -7.71
C GLU A 41 4.09 -0.62 -7.85
N ASP A 42 3.84 -1.92 -7.69
CA ASP A 42 2.50 -2.49 -7.78
C ASP A 42 1.58 -1.98 -6.64
N VAL A 43 2.11 -1.88 -5.42
CA VAL A 43 1.39 -1.34 -4.25
C VAL A 43 1.10 0.15 -4.41
N ASP A 44 2.09 0.93 -4.84
CA ASP A 44 1.96 2.37 -5.06
C ASP A 44 0.95 2.68 -6.16
N SER A 45 1.08 2.02 -7.32
CA SER A 45 0.17 2.17 -8.45
C SER A 45 -1.28 1.86 -8.05
N PHE A 46 -1.50 0.76 -7.33
CA PHE A 46 -2.83 0.41 -6.83
C PHE A 46 -3.35 1.45 -5.83
N TYR A 47 -2.54 1.86 -4.86
CA TYR A 47 -2.93 2.84 -3.84
C TYR A 47 -3.34 4.15 -4.50
N ASN A 48 -2.49 4.70 -5.37
CA ASN A 48 -2.70 5.98 -6.04
C ASN A 48 -3.91 5.94 -6.96
N LYS A 49 -4.12 4.83 -7.68
CA LYS A 49 -5.34 4.62 -8.47
C LYS A 49 -6.59 4.68 -7.59
N LYS A 50 -6.62 3.95 -6.47
CA LYS A 50 -7.78 3.92 -5.56
C LYS A 50 -7.99 5.25 -4.84
N TYR A 51 -6.93 5.94 -4.48
CA TYR A 51 -7.02 7.28 -3.92
C TYR A 51 -7.64 8.26 -4.92
N ALA A 52 -7.16 8.26 -6.17
CA ALA A 52 -7.67 9.12 -7.23
C ALA A 52 -9.16 8.83 -7.54
N GLU A 53 -9.57 7.56 -7.58
CA GLU A 53 -10.97 7.16 -7.73
C GLU A 53 -11.84 7.73 -6.59
N ALA A 54 -11.45 7.54 -5.33
CA ALA A 54 -12.19 8.03 -4.17
C ALA A 54 -12.22 9.58 -4.13
N TYR A 55 -11.10 10.22 -4.45
CA TYR A 55 -11.00 11.69 -4.47
C TYR A 55 -11.89 12.30 -5.57
N ARG A 56 -11.94 11.71 -6.77
CA ARG A 56 -12.87 12.15 -7.82
C ARG A 56 -14.32 12.03 -7.38
N ARG A 57 -14.69 10.92 -6.72
CA ARG A 57 -16.06 10.75 -6.19
C ARG A 57 -16.39 11.80 -5.12
N LEU A 58 -15.44 12.13 -4.24
CA LEU A 58 -15.59 13.24 -3.31
C LEU A 58 -15.84 14.57 -4.02
N LYS A 59 -15.09 14.85 -5.10
CA LYS A 59 -15.28 16.09 -5.88
C LYS A 59 -16.66 16.18 -6.51
N VAL A 60 -17.14 15.11 -7.12
CA VAL A 60 -18.50 15.05 -7.67
C VAL A 60 -19.55 15.34 -6.59
N LEU A 61 -19.41 14.76 -5.38
CA LEU A 61 -20.32 15.04 -4.26
C LEU A 61 -20.23 16.50 -3.81
N GLN A 62 -19.01 17.05 -3.73
CA GLN A 62 -18.79 18.45 -3.37
C GLN A 62 -19.36 19.44 -4.39
N ASP A 63 -19.32 19.09 -5.67
CA ASP A 63 -19.84 19.94 -6.74
C ASP A 63 -21.37 19.89 -6.79
N ARG A 64 -21.99 18.76 -6.42
CA ARG A 64 -23.45 18.58 -6.38
C ARG A 64 -24.11 19.11 -5.11
N TYR A 65 -23.56 18.78 -3.94
CA TYR A 65 -24.17 19.07 -2.63
C TYR A 65 -23.41 20.14 -1.83
N GLY A 66 -22.38 20.72 -2.44
CA GLY A 66 -21.53 21.69 -1.77
C GLY A 66 -20.50 21.08 -0.83
N ARG A 67 -19.67 21.96 -0.25
CA ARG A 67 -18.49 21.55 0.54
C ARG A 67 -18.69 21.62 2.04
N THR A 68 -19.75 22.29 2.48
CA THR A 68 -19.94 22.60 3.89
C THR A 68 -21.26 22.01 4.39
N PRO A 69 -21.32 21.50 5.63
CA PRO A 69 -22.51 20.85 6.16
C PRO A 69 -23.75 21.74 6.22
N GLU A 70 -23.58 23.07 6.23
CA GLU A 70 -24.69 24.03 6.31
C GLU A 70 -25.59 23.99 5.07
N ILE A 71 -25.08 23.47 3.93
CA ILE A 71 -25.85 23.31 2.70
C ILE A 71 -26.88 22.19 2.83
N VAL A 72 -26.69 21.24 3.76
CA VAL A 72 -27.63 20.14 4.03
C VAL A 72 -29.00 20.67 4.45
N ALA A 73 -29.08 21.84 5.09
CA ALA A 73 -30.35 22.47 5.46
C ALA A 73 -31.20 22.91 4.26
N ASN A 74 -30.61 22.98 3.06
CA ASN A 74 -31.29 23.35 1.82
C ASN A 74 -31.61 22.14 0.92
N LEU A 75 -31.25 20.93 1.34
CA LEU A 75 -31.52 19.69 0.59
C LEU A 75 -32.87 19.09 1.02
N ASP A 76 -33.56 18.44 0.10
CA ASP A 76 -34.73 17.62 0.45
C ASP A 76 -34.33 16.26 1.05
N ASP A 77 -35.31 15.53 1.60
CA ASP A 77 -35.06 14.26 2.29
C ASP A 77 -34.40 13.20 1.38
N ASP A 78 -34.77 13.17 0.10
CA ASP A 78 -34.22 12.22 -0.88
C ASP A 78 -32.75 12.57 -1.22
N GLU A 79 -32.44 13.86 -1.39
CA GLU A 79 -31.08 14.36 -1.60
C GLU A 79 -30.18 14.10 -0.39
N VAL A 80 -30.71 14.26 0.82
CA VAL A 80 -30.00 13.95 2.07
C VAL A 80 -29.68 12.46 2.17
N GLU A 81 -30.65 11.59 1.86
CA GLU A 81 -30.44 10.14 1.86
C GLU A 81 -29.37 9.73 0.83
N GLU A 82 -29.44 10.27 -0.39
CA GLU A 82 -28.46 10.01 -1.46
C GLU A 82 -27.05 10.44 -1.03
N LEU A 83 -26.90 11.68 -0.52
CA LEU A 83 -25.62 12.21 -0.04
C LEU A 83 -25.06 11.35 1.10
N MET A 84 -25.89 10.99 2.08
CA MET A 84 -25.48 10.18 3.22
C MET A 84 -25.00 8.80 2.77
N GLY A 85 -25.75 8.14 1.88
CA GLY A 85 -25.36 6.85 1.29
C GLY A 85 -23.99 6.94 0.59
N ALA A 86 -23.80 7.96 -0.24
CA ALA A 86 -22.56 8.17 -0.97
C ALA A 86 -21.36 8.46 -0.04
N LEU A 87 -21.54 9.28 0.99
CA LEU A 87 -20.50 9.58 1.98
C LEU A 87 -20.14 8.36 2.83
N LEU A 88 -21.11 7.53 3.21
CA LEU A 88 -20.88 6.27 3.92
C LEU A 88 -20.09 5.27 3.09
N GLU A 89 -20.41 5.15 1.79
CA GLU A 89 -19.65 4.32 0.87
C GLU A 89 -18.22 4.83 0.71
N LEU A 90 -18.05 6.14 0.50
CA LEU A 90 -16.74 6.77 0.37
C LEU A 90 -15.88 6.57 1.64
N ARG A 91 -16.48 6.70 2.82
CA ARG A 91 -15.82 6.39 4.10
C ARG A 91 -15.36 4.93 4.16
N SER A 92 -16.17 3.99 3.68
CA SER A 92 -15.80 2.57 3.60
C SER A 92 -14.60 2.36 2.66
N GLN A 93 -14.60 3.02 1.49
CA GLN A 93 -13.49 2.96 0.54
C GLN A 93 -12.18 3.51 1.13
N PHE A 94 -12.21 4.68 1.78
CA PHE A 94 -11.03 5.25 2.43
C PHE A 94 -10.51 4.37 3.56
N ARG A 95 -11.37 3.77 4.39
CA ARG A 95 -10.93 2.82 5.44
C ARG A 95 -10.22 1.60 4.85
N LYS A 96 -10.76 1.03 3.77
CA LYS A 96 -10.11 -0.09 3.06
C LYS A 96 -8.74 0.31 2.50
N LEU A 97 -8.65 1.50 1.90
CA LEU A 97 -7.40 2.02 1.34
C LEU A 97 -6.35 2.32 2.41
N GLN A 98 -6.76 2.90 3.54
CA GLN A 98 -5.89 3.14 4.69
C GLN A 98 -5.34 1.82 5.25
N TRP A 99 -6.21 0.82 5.44
CA TRP A 99 -5.80 -0.50 5.90
C TRP A 99 -4.83 -1.18 4.92
N PHE A 100 -5.10 -1.10 3.62
CA PHE A 100 -4.22 -1.61 2.57
C PHE A 100 -2.82 -0.98 2.66
N GLY A 101 -2.74 0.35 2.77
CA GLY A 101 -1.46 1.05 2.94
C GLY A 101 -0.72 0.62 4.19
N GLU A 102 -1.42 0.53 5.33
CA GLU A 102 -0.81 0.13 6.61
C GLU A 102 -0.28 -1.31 6.59
N ILE A 103 -1.02 -2.25 6.02
CA ILE A 103 -0.60 -3.65 5.91
C ILE A 103 0.63 -3.78 5.00
N ASN A 104 0.62 -3.13 3.84
CA ASN A 104 1.76 -3.18 2.92
C ASN A 104 3.00 -2.52 3.52
N ARG A 105 2.88 -1.32 4.12
CA ARG A 105 3.97 -0.66 4.84
C ARG A 105 4.59 -1.56 5.90
N ARG A 106 3.75 -2.22 6.72
CA ARG A 106 4.22 -3.20 7.72
C ARG A 106 4.92 -4.39 7.06
N GLY A 107 4.44 -4.86 5.91
CA GLY A 107 5.06 -5.92 5.12
C GLY A 107 6.47 -5.56 4.65
N PHE A 108 6.64 -4.38 4.02
CA PHE A 108 7.94 -3.87 3.57
C PHE A 108 8.93 -3.70 4.73
N VAL A 109 8.51 -3.05 5.82
CA VAL A 109 9.37 -2.88 7.02
C VAL A 109 9.78 -4.23 7.60
N LYS A 110 8.88 -5.22 7.63
CA LYS A 110 9.19 -6.55 8.18
C LYS A 110 10.11 -7.35 7.28
N ILE A 111 9.99 -7.21 5.96
CA ILE A 111 10.79 -8.01 5.02
C ILE A 111 12.23 -7.49 4.93
N THR A 112 12.42 -6.18 4.94
CA THR A 112 13.77 -5.57 4.98
C THR A 112 14.48 -5.90 6.29
N LYS A 113 13.82 -5.70 7.45
CA LYS A 113 14.37 -6.14 8.75
C LYS A 113 14.67 -7.65 8.81
N LYS A 114 13.93 -8.47 8.06
CA LYS A 114 14.18 -9.91 8.00
C LYS A 114 15.45 -10.20 7.20
N LEU A 115 15.68 -9.50 6.09
CA LEU A 115 16.90 -9.60 5.30
C LEU A 115 18.11 -9.27 6.18
N ASP A 116 18.10 -8.10 6.82
CA ASP A 116 19.20 -7.61 7.69
C ASP A 116 19.58 -8.62 8.78
N LYS A 117 18.56 -9.27 9.37
CA LYS A 117 18.77 -10.26 10.44
C LYS A 117 19.31 -11.61 9.94
N LYS A 118 19.10 -11.96 8.67
CA LYS A 118 19.32 -13.33 8.16
C LYS A 118 20.49 -13.45 7.21
N VAL A 119 20.90 -12.36 6.58
CA VAL A 119 21.99 -12.33 5.61
C VAL A 119 23.09 -11.40 6.13
N PRO A 120 24.26 -11.93 6.51
CA PRO A 120 25.39 -11.13 7.00
C PRO A 120 25.84 -10.07 5.98
N ASN A 121 26.43 -8.97 6.45
CA ASN A 121 27.03 -7.90 5.62
C ASN A 121 26.08 -7.19 4.63
N THR A 122 24.76 -7.25 4.86
CA THR A 122 23.75 -6.50 4.09
C THR A 122 23.87 -4.98 4.24
N THR A 123 24.55 -4.51 5.29
CA THR A 123 24.75 -3.08 5.60
C THR A 123 25.65 -2.34 4.59
N SER A 124 26.40 -3.04 3.74
CA SER A 124 27.27 -2.40 2.73
C SER A 124 26.52 -1.85 1.50
N THR A 125 25.21 -2.14 1.37
CA THR A 125 24.34 -1.65 0.30
C THR A 125 23.21 -0.76 0.85
N GLN A 126 23.49 0.03 1.89
CA GLN A 126 22.65 1.18 2.20
C GLN A 126 22.83 2.23 1.10
N HIS A 127 22.00 2.13 0.05
CA HIS A 127 21.66 3.31 -0.72
C HIS A 127 20.95 4.27 0.23
N ASN A 128 21.72 5.24 0.74
CA ASN A 128 21.22 6.45 1.38
C ASN A 128 20.36 7.16 0.32
N TYR A 129 19.05 6.96 0.40
CA TYR A 129 18.04 7.84 -0.19
C TYR A 129 17.54 8.78 0.90
#